data_AF-A0A7C5E8I4-F1
#
_entry.id   AF-A0A7C5E8I4-F1
#
_cell.length_a   1.000
_cell.length_b   1.000
_cell.length_c   1.000
_cell.angle_alpha   90.00
_cell.angle_beta   90.00
_cell.angle_gamma   90.00
#
_symmetry.space_group_name_H-M   'P 1'
#
loop_
_entity.id
_entity.type
_entity.pdbx_description
1 polymer ?
#
loop_
_entity_poly.entity_id
_entity_poly.type
_entity_poly.pdbx_seq_one_letter_code
_entity_poly.pdbx_strand_id
1 'polypeptide(L)'
;MAAYLVEHPALVRVLGFPLEPSDRFAWGFDVQASLPTSRHFGRVLRTLPNDALQFLLDSTVSLLRQELPPDVRFGEAISLDTKHILAWVKENNPKAYVLEGDRLDKNRQPTGDRDCKLGCKMKRNVSSEEANVETAPAQPPTPAKKPKAVTNFSSSDVYYWGYGSGVVVTKVPEWGEFVLAELTQTFDKNDVTYFFSLMAQVERRLGFKPPFCAFDAAFDPVLCF
;
A
#
# COMPACT_ATOMS: atom_id res chain seq x y z
N MET A 1 -7.46 3.82 -20.04
CA MET A 1 -6.34 3.03 -20.61
C MET A 1 -6.78 2.12 -21.75
N ALA A 2 -7.66 1.13 -21.54
CA ALA A 2 -8.07 0.20 -22.62
C ALA A 2 -8.73 0.90 -23.82
N ALA A 3 -9.68 1.80 -23.59
CA ALA A 3 -10.31 2.58 -24.66
C ALA A 3 -9.29 3.39 -25.50
N TYR A 4 -8.30 4.00 -24.83
CA TYR A 4 -7.23 4.72 -25.50
C TYR A 4 -6.37 3.81 -26.40
N LEU A 5 -6.02 2.60 -25.93
CA LEU A 5 -5.25 1.64 -26.74
C LEU A 5 -6.06 1.12 -27.94
N VAL A 6 -7.37 1.02 -27.82
CA VAL A 6 -8.27 0.65 -28.91
C VAL A 6 -8.29 1.70 -30.01
N GLU A 7 -8.29 2.97 -29.63
CA GLU A 7 -8.20 4.10 -30.55
C GLU A 7 -6.81 4.21 -31.21
N HIS A 8 -5.78 3.60 -30.62
CA HIS A 8 -4.39 3.69 -31.09
C HIS A 8 -3.75 2.29 -31.31
N PRO A 9 -4.16 1.53 -32.35
CA PRO A 9 -3.72 0.16 -32.59
C PRO A 9 -2.19 -0.02 -32.63
N ALA A 10 -1.45 0.97 -33.15
CA ALA A 10 0.01 0.92 -33.21
C ALA A 10 0.66 0.75 -31.83
N LEU A 11 0.08 1.36 -30.79
CA LEU A 11 0.61 1.25 -29.43
C LEU A 11 0.51 -0.18 -28.89
N VAL A 12 -0.52 -0.94 -29.28
CA VAL A 12 -0.70 -2.32 -28.83
C VAL A 12 0.47 -3.20 -29.27
N ARG A 13 0.94 -2.99 -30.51
CA ARG A 13 2.13 -3.66 -31.05
C ARG A 13 3.43 -3.19 -30.39
N VAL A 14 3.58 -1.87 -30.21
CA VAL A 14 4.79 -1.29 -29.57
C VAL A 14 4.93 -1.75 -28.12
N LEU A 15 3.82 -1.85 -27.39
CA LEU A 15 3.79 -2.34 -26.01
C LEU A 15 3.96 -3.86 -25.91
N GLY A 16 4.04 -4.57 -27.05
CA GLY A 16 4.33 -6.00 -27.09
C GLY A 16 3.16 -6.90 -26.66
N PHE A 17 1.90 -6.44 -26.78
CA PHE A 17 0.76 -7.31 -26.51
C PHE A 17 0.66 -8.43 -27.57
N PRO A 18 0.23 -9.65 -27.19
CA PRO A 18 -0.12 -10.69 -28.14
C PRO A 18 -1.22 -10.18 -29.10
N LEU A 19 -1.00 -10.34 -30.40
CA LEU A 19 -1.92 -9.83 -31.42
C LEU A 19 -2.85 -10.96 -31.90
N GLU A 20 -4.15 -10.74 -31.82
CA GLU A 20 -5.17 -11.65 -32.35
C GLU A 20 -5.42 -11.32 -33.84
N PRO A 21 -5.00 -12.17 -34.80
CA PRO A 21 -5.12 -11.87 -36.22
C PRO A 21 -6.57 -11.63 -36.65
N SER A 22 -6.79 -10.66 -37.54
CA SER A 22 -8.13 -10.33 -38.02
C SER A 22 -8.10 -9.59 -39.35
N ASP A 23 -8.81 -10.12 -40.34
CA ASP A 23 -8.97 -9.49 -41.66
C ASP A 23 -9.98 -8.34 -41.66
N ARG A 24 -10.66 -8.10 -40.53
CA ARG A 24 -11.67 -7.03 -40.39
C ARG A 24 -11.05 -5.63 -40.33
N PHE A 25 -9.77 -5.54 -39.99
CA PHE A 25 -9.08 -4.27 -39.76
C PHE A 25 -7.87 -4.13 -40.67
N ALA A 26 -7.64 -2.93 -41.21
CA ALA A 26 -6.56 -2.68 -42.17
C ALA A 26 -5.14 -2.94 -41.62
N TRP A 27 -4.96 -2.94 -40.29
CA TRP A 27 -3.70 -3.26 -39.61
C TRP A 27 -3.55 -4.75 -39.27
N GLY A 28 -4.51 -5.61 -39.62
CA GLY A 28 -4.38 -7.07 -39.61
C GLY A 28 -4.63 -7.79 -38.28
N PHE A 29 -5.11 -7.09 -37.24
CA PHE A 29 -5.43 -7.71 -35.95
C PHE A 29 -6.57 -6.99 -35.22
N ASP A 30 -7.28 -7.72 -34.34
CA ASP A 30 -8.33 -7.17 -33.49
C ASP A 30 -7.72 -6.64 -32.19
N VAL A 31 -7.75 -5.31 -32.01
CA VAL A 31 -7.18 -4.65 -30.84
C VAL A 31 -7.91 -5.08 -29.56
N GLN A 32 -9.24 -5.12 -29.57
CA GLN A 32 -10.02 -5.43 -28.37
C GLN A 32 -9.74 -6.86 -27.89
N ALA A 33 -9.64 -7.80 -28.84
CA ALA A 33 -9.30 -9.19 -28.53
C ALA A 33 -7.83 -9.35 -28.06
N SER A 34 -6.94 -8.46 -28.50
CA SER A 34 -5.51 -8.46 -28.14
C SER A 34 -5.22 -7.87 -26.75
N LEU A 35 -6.14 -7.08 -26.18
CA LEU A 35 -5.93 -6.40 -24.90
C LEU A 35 -6.30 -7.28 -23.70
N PRO A 36 -5.59 -7.16 -22.56
CA PRO A 36 -5.94 -7.91 -21.36
C PRO A 36 -7.30 -7.48 -20.81
N THR A 37 -8.11 -8.47 -20.42
CA THR A 37 -9.39 -8.24 -19.75
C THR A 37 -9.21 -7.96 -18.25
N SER A 38 -10.24 -7.43 -17.59
CA SER A 38 -10.24 -7.26 -16.13
C SER A 38 -9.97 -8.57 -15.38
N ARG A 39 -10.43 -9.71 -15.92
CA ARG A 39 -10.13 -11.04 -15.38
C ARG A 39 -8.64 -11.38 -15.52
N HIS A 40 -8.02 -11.02 -16.64
CA HIS A 40 -6.58 -11.21 -16.85
C HIS A 40 -5.79 -10.39 -15.83
N PHE A 41 -6.08 -9.09 -15.69
CA PHE A 41 -5.43 -8.23 -14.69
C PHE A 41 -5.62 -8.74 -13.27
N GLY A 42 -6.85 -9.12 -12.90
CA GLY A 42 -7.14 -9.68 -11.58
C GLY A 42 -6.46 -11.04 -11.32
N ARG A 43 -6.13 -11.80 -12.36
CA ARG A 43 -5.29 -13.01 -12.23
C ARG A 43 -3.83 -12.62 -12.04
N VAL A 44 -3.29 -11.75 -12.89
CA VAL A 44 -1.90 -11.27 -12.78
C VAL A 44 -1.63 -10.70 -11.40
N LEU A 45 -2.48 -9.80 -10.89
CA LEU A 45 -2.29 -9.22 -9.56
C LEU A 45 -2.30 -10.26 -8.42
N ARG A 46 -2.97 -11.41 -8.60
CA ARG A 46 -3.01 -12.48 -7.60
C ARG A 46 -1.88 -13.49 -7.74
N THR A 47 -1.40 -13.73 -8.96
CA THR A 47 -0.47 -14.83 -9.25
C THR A 47 0.94 -14.35 -9.61
N LEU A 48 1.13 -13.04 -9.83
CA LEU A 48 2.45 -12.48 -10.11
C LEU A 48 3.31 -12.62 -8.84
N PRO A 49 4.47 -13.30 -8.93
CA PRO A 49 5.35 -13.45 -7.79
C PRO A 49 5.86 -12.09 -7.33
N ASN A 50 5.78 -11.81 -6.04
CA ASN A 50 6.27 -10.57 -5.46
C ASN A 50 7.77 -10.37 -5.74
N ASP A 51 8.57 -11.45 -5.78
CA ASP A 51 9.99 -11.41 -6.13
C ASP A 51 10.27 -10.73 -7.47
N ALA A 52 9.40 -10.91 -8.47
CA ALA A 52 9.55 -10.24 -9.76
C ALA A 52 9.31 -8.72 -9.65
N LEU A 53 8.34 -8.30 -8.84
CA LEU A 53 8.07 -6.89 -8.56
C LEU A 53 9.20 -6.26 -7.75
N GLN A 54 9.71 -6.97 -6.75
CA GLN A 54 10.85 -6.55 -5.93
C GLN A 54 12.11 -6.41 -6.79
N PHE A 55 12.36 -7.35 -7.71
CA PHE A 55 13.44 -7.23 -8.69
C PHE A 55 13.30 -5.99 -9.59
N LEU A 56 12.09 -5.70 -10.08
CA LEU A 56 11.85 -4.49 -10.88
C LEU A 56 12.09 -3.22 -10.08
N LEU A 57 11.65 -3.16 -8.82
CA LEU A 57 11.90 -2.03 -7.95
C LEU A 57 13.40 -1.88 -7.65
N ASP A 58 14.11 -2.97 -7.36
CA ASP A 58 15.57 -2.98 -7.14
C ASP A 58 16.33 -2.43 -8.35
N SER A 59 15.95 -2.87 -9.55
CA SER A 59 16.54 -2.42 -10.81
C SER A 59 16.24 -0.94 -11.07
N THR A 60 15.02 -0.50 -10.79
CA THR A 60 14.59 0.89 -10.96
C THR A 60 15.37 1.83 -10.05
N VAL A 61 15.49 1.50 -8.76
CA VAL A 61 16.28 2.30 -7.80
C VAL A 61 17.75 2.35 -8.20
N SER A 62 18.30 1.22 -8.67
CA SER A 62 19.69 1.14 -9.13
C SER A 62 19.94 2.04 -10.35
N LEU A 63 19.05 2.00 -11.34
CA LEU A 63 19.15 2.84 -12.54
C LEU A 63 18.97 4.32 -12.20
N LEU A 64 17.98 4.68 -11.37
CA LEU A 64 17.79 6.07 -10.94
C LEU A 64 19.02 6.64 -10.26
N ARG A 65 19.68 5.86 -9.41
CA ARG A 65 20.91 6.29 -8.73
C ARG A 65 22.08 6.52 -9.69
N GLN A 66 22.13 5.79 -10.80
CA GLN A 66 23.17 5.94 -11.83
C GLN A 66 22.92 7.13 -12.75
N GLU A 67 21.65 7.41 -13.04
CA GLU A 67 21.24 8.49 -13.96
C GLU A 67 21.15 9.86 -13.28
N LEU A 68 20.86 9.89 -11.97
CA LEU A 68 20.81 11.15 -11.22
C LEU A 68 22.22 11.77 -11.04
N PRO A 69 22.33 13.11 -11.05
CA PRO A 69 23.60 13.77 -10.80
C PRO A 69 24.23 13.38 -9.46
N PRO A 70 25.57 13.23 -9.38
CA PRO A 70 26.25 12.73 -8.18
C PRO A 70 26.18 13.68 -6.97
N ASP A 71 25.86 14.96 -7.19
CA ASP A 71 25.65 15.97 -6.15
C ASP A 71 24.25 15.89 -5.50
N VAL A 72 23.34 15.10 -6.09
CA VAL A 72 22.02 14.85 -5.52
C VAL A 72 22.10 13.86 -4.37
N ARG A 73 21.47 14.23 -3.25
CA ARG A 73 21.35 13.41 -2.04
C ARG A 73 20.25 12.35 -2.14
N PHE A 74 20.36 11.44 -3.10
CA PHE A 74 19.36 10.40 -3.34
C PHE A 74 19.31 9.39 -2.18
N GLY A 75 18.15 9.28 -1.53
CA GLY A 75 17.94 8.32 -0.44
C GLY A 75 18.48 8.75 0.93
N GLU A 76 19.04 9.96 1.07
CA GLU A 76 19.48 10.45 2.40
C GLU A 76 18.33 10.88 3.30
N ALA A 77 17.28 11.46 2.69
CA ALA A 77 16.04 11.83 3.36
C ALA A 77 14.89 10.97 2.83
N ILE A 78 14.19 10.33 3.76
CA ILE A 78 13.07 9.43 3.46
C ILE A 78 11.80 9.79 4.23
N SER A 79 10.67 9.43 3.65
CA SER A 79 9.35 9.48 4.29
C SER A 79 8.70 8.11 4.21
N LEU A 80 7.98 7.72 5.25
CA LEU A 80 7.27 6.46 5.36
C LEU A 80 5.83 6.76 5.74
N ASP A 81 4.89 6.18 5.01
CA ASP A 81 3.46 6.27 5.28
C ASP A 81 2.80 4.89 5.11
N THR A 82 1.77 4.63 5.91
CA THR A 82 0.94 3.42 5.84
C THR A 82 -0.49 3.78 5.46
N LYS A 83 -1.01 3.12 4.41
CA LYS A 83 -2.37 3.35 3.94
C LYS A 83 -3.19 2.08 3.88
N HIS A 84 -4.41 2.15 4.42
CA HIS A 84 -5.37 1.06 4.37
C HIS A 84 -5.94 0.87 2.96
N ILE A 85 -6.02 -0.39 2.53
CA ILE A 85 -6.63 -0.84 1.28
C ILE A 85 -7.83 -1.72 1.64
N LEU A 86 -9.04 -1.24 1.35
CA LEU A 86 -10.26 -2.00 1.64
C LEU A 86 -10.42 -3.12 0.60
N ALA A 87 -10.69 -4.34 1.07
CA ALA A 87 -10.98 -5.45 0.18
C ALA A 87 -12.34 -5.26 -0.51
N TRP A 88 -12.42 -5.64 -1.78
CA TRP A 88 -13.67 -5.64 -2.54
C TRP A 88 -14.50 -6.89 -2.22
N VAL A 89 -15.12 -6.88 -1.03
CA VAL A 89 -15.93 -7.99 -0.52
C VAL A 89 -17.30 -7.49 -0.08
N LYS A 90 -18.33 -8.35 -0.15
CA LYS A 90 -19.71 -7.98 0.18
C LYS A 90 -19.86 -7.57 1.65
N GLU A 91 -19.01 -8.12 2.51
CA GLU A 91 -18.93 -7.85 3.95
C GLU A 91 -18.55 -6.38 4.23
N ASN A 92 -17.83 -5.72 3.33
CA ASN A 92 -17.53 -4.28 3.45
C ASN A 92 -18.66 -3.38 2.92
N ASN A 93 -19.63 -3.92 2.19
CA ASN A 93 -20.74 -3.15 1.63
C ASN A 93 -21.94 -3.16 2.59
N PRO A 94 -22.32 -2.02 3.22
CA PRO A 94 -23.45 -1.98 4.16
C PRO A 94 -24.79 -2.27 3.49
N LYS A 95 -24.89 -2.14 2.16
CA LYS A 95 -26.11 -2.46 1.40
C LYS A 95 -26.20 -3.94 1.01
N ALA A 96 -25.15 -4.73 1.20
CA ALA A 96 -25.18 -6.16 0.91
C ALA A 96 -25.92 -6.90 2.01
N TYR A 97 -26.77 -7.86 1.61
CA TYR A 97 -27.48 -8.73 2.55
C TYR A 97 -26.53 -9.77 3.15
N VAL A 98 -25.94 -9.43 4.29
CA VAL A 98 -25.08 -10.27 5.12
C VAL A 98 -25.60 -10.14 6.54
N LEU A 99 -25.74 -11.27 7.26
CA LEU A 99 -26.14 -11.23 8.67
C LEU A 99 -25.13 -10.41 9.46
N GLU A 100 -25.60 -9.47 10.28
CA GLU A 100 -24.73 -8.48 10.92
C GLU A 100 -23.65 -9.14 11.82
N GLY A 101 -24.00 -10.23 12.50
CA GLY A 101 -23.05 -11.03 13.29
C GLY A 101 -21.99 -11.75 12.45
N ASP A 102 -22.26 -12.02 11.18
CA ASP A 102 -21.33 -12.70 10.29
C ASP A 102 -20.37 -11.73 9.58
N ARG A 103 -20.76 -10.46 9.45
CA ARG A 103 -20.02 -9.44 8.69
C ARG A 103 -18.62 -9.20 9.26
N LEU A 104 -18.49 -9.27 10.58
CA LEU A 104 -17.26 -8.99 11.33
C LEU A 104 -16.69 -10.25 12.00
N ASP A 105 -17.14 -11.45 11.61
CA ASP A 105 -16.62 -12.71 12.15
C ASP A 105 -15.26 -13.03 11.54
N LYS A 106 -14.19 -12.84 12.33
CA LYS A 106 -12.79 -13.12 11.92
C LYS A 106 -12.55 -14.57 11.50
N ASN A 107 -13.41 -15.51 11.92
CA ASN A 107 -13.32 -16.92 11.55
C ASN A 107 -14.04 -17.24 10.23
N ARG A 108 -14.80 -16.28 9.68
CA ARG A 108 -15.52 -16.43 8.41
C ARG A 108 -14.88 -15.54 7.34
N GLN A 109 -13.90 -16.11 6.68
CA GLN A 109 -13.18 -15.43 5.61
C GLN A 109 -14.12 -15.10 4.43
N PRO A 110 -14.15 -13.85 3.94
CA PRO A 110 -14.88 -13.49 2.74
C PRO A 110 -14.55 -14.37 1.53
N THR A 111 -15.57 -14.68 0.73
CA THR A 111 -15.40 -15.50 -0.48
C THR A 111 -14.77 -14.73 -1.64
N GLY A 112 -15.02 -13.43 -1.73
CA GLY A 112 -14.47 -12.57 -2.77
C GLY A 112 -12.96 -12.31 -2.65
N ASP A 113 -12.43 -12.43 -1.42
CA ASP A 113 -11.02 -12.31 -1.11
C ASP A 113 -10.68 -13.14 0.14
N ARG A 114 -9.94 -14.24 -0.06
CA ARG A 114 -9.60 -15.18 1.01
C ARG A 114 -8.38 -14.78 1.83
N ASP A 115 -7.60 -13.83 1.33
CA ASP A 115 -6.32 -13.46 1.94
C ASP A 115 -6.47 -12.24 2.86
N CYS A 116 -7.51 -11.42 2.65
CA CYS A 116 -7.75 -10.24 3.46
C CYS A 116 -8.02 -10.59 4.93
N LYS A 117 -7.77 -9.66 5.85
CA LYS A 117 -8.13 -9.86 7.27
C LYS A 117 -8.93 -8.68 7.80
N LEU A 118 -9.65 -8.94 8.88
CA LEU A 118 -10.43 -7.91 9.55
C LEU A 118 -9.51 -7.03 10.40
N GLY A 119 -9.52 -5.73 10.12
CA GLY A 119 -8.79 -4.70 10.85
C GLY A 119 -9.70 -3.59 11.35
N CYS A 120 -9.19 -2.78 12.26
CA CYS A 120 -9.88 -1.62 12.81
C CYS A 120 -9.36 -0.34 12.12
N LYS A 121 -10.27 0.54 11.75
CA LYS A 121 -10.01 1.90 11.29
C LYS A 121 -10.70 2.88 12.23
N MET A 122 -9.93 3.71 12.91
CA MET A 122 -10.50 4.81 13.69
C MET A 122 -11.20 5.82 12.77
N LYS A 123 -12.38 6.31 13.17
CA LYS A 123 -13.11 7.34 12.41
C LYS A 123 -12.44 8.72 12.45
N ARG A 124 -11.58 8.98 13.42
CA ARG A 124 -10.88 10.26 13.59
C ARG A 124 -9.39 10.00 13.79
N ASN A 125 -8.57 10.82 13.15
CA ASN A 125 -7.12 10.81 13.30
C ASN A 125 -6.63 11.64 14.50
N VAL A 126 -7.55 12.28 15.23
CA VAL A 126 -7.25 13.12 16.39
C VAL A 126 -8.12 12.64 17.53
N SER A 127 -7.50 12.34 18.67
CA SER A 127 -8.27 12.10 19.89
C SER A 127 -9.00 13.40 20.25
N SER A 128 -10.20 13.31 20.81
CA SER A 128 -10.92 14.50 21.32
C SER A 128 -10.17 15.22 22.44
N GLU A 129 -9.08 14.64 22.95
CA GLU A 129 -8.21 15.20 23.98
C GLU A 129 -7.13 16.13 23.38
N GLU A 130 -6.59 15.84 22.19
CA GLU A 130 -5.60 16.69 21.49
C GLU A 130 -6.21 17.95 20.87
N ALA A 131 -7.52 17.96 20.62
CA ALA A 131 -8.24 19.11 20.07
C ALA A 131 -8.45 20.26 21.09
N ASN A 132 -8.07 20.06 22.36
CA ASN A 132 -8.36 21.00 23.46
C ASN A 132 -7.13 21.43 24.28
N VAL A 133 -5.90 21.17 23.83
CA VAL A 133 -4.69 21.61 24.54
C VAL A 133 -3.98 22.72 23.77
N GLU A 134 -4.54 23.92 23.86
CA GLU A 134 -3.71 25.13 23.86
C GLU A 134 -3.15 25.30 25.27
N THR A 135 -1.81 25.34 25.36
CA THR A 135 -0.95 25.81 26.47
C THR A 135 -0.49 24.84 27.58
N ALA A 136 0.85 24.69 27.62
CA ALA A 136 1.78 24.37 28.73
C ALA A 136 2.18 22.89 29.01
N PRO A 137 3.47 22.63 29.35
CA PRO A 137 4.07 21.29 29.33
C PRO A 137 3.87 20.53 30.64
N ALA A 138 3.39 19.29 30.57
CA ALA A 138 3.38 18.35 31.69
C ALA A 138 3.97 17.00 31.25
N GLN A 139 4.85 16.45 32.10
CA GLN A 139 5.54 15.16 31.91
C GLN A 139 4.55 14.00 31.67
N PRO A 140 4.92 12.97 30.89
CA PRO A 140 4.05 11.83 30.64
C PRO A 140 3.89 10.97 31.91
N PRO A 141 2.66 10.66 32.36
CA PRO A 141 2.45 9.73 33.46
C PRO A 141 2.64 8.28 32.98
N THR A 142 3.44 7.52 33.72
CA THR A 142 3.60 6.07 33.55
C THR A 142 2.26 5.34 33.74
N PRO A 143 1.77 4.51 32.79
CA PRO A 143 0.51 3.81 32.97
C PRO A 143 0.66 2.61 33.93
N ALA A 144 0.15 2.76 35.15
CA ALA A 144 0.16 1.74 36.21
C ALA A 144 -0.99 0.70 36.12
N LYS A 145 -1.63 0.51 34.95
CA LYS A 145 -2.77 -0.42 34.83
C LYS A 145 -2.53 -1.48 33.77
N LYS A 146 -2.66 -2.75 34.19
CA LYS A 146 -2.66 -3.93 33.33
C LYS A 146 -3.68 -3.76 32.20
N PRO A 147 -3.36 -4.17 30.96
CA PRO A 147 -4.29 -4.07 29.84
C PRO A 147 -5.52 -4.93 30.13
N LYS A 148 -6.69 -4.28 30.22
CA LYS A 148 -7.97 -4.99 30.24
C LYS A 148 -8.27 -5.44 28.82
N ALA A 149 -8.60 -6.72 28.65
CA ALA A 149 -9.18 -7.21 27.40
C ALA A 149 -10.39 -6.33 27.04
N VAL A 150 -10.34 -5.71 25.87
CA VAL A 150 -11.40 -4.84 25.36
C VAL A 150 -12.59 -5.73 24.97
N THR A 151 -13.56 -5.86 25.88
CA THR A 151 -14.81 -6.60 25.60
C THR A 151 -15.95 -5.69 25.14
N ASN A 152 -15.74 -4.38 25.04
CA ASN A 152 -16.77 -3.43 24.63
C ASN A 152 -16.25 -2.56 23.48
N PHE A 153 -16.86 -2.73 22.31
CA PHE A 153 -16.60 -1.95 21.09
C PHE A 153 -16.87 -0.46 21.35
N SER A 154 -15.85 0.39 21.15
CA SER A 154 -16.04 1.85 21.16
C SER A 154 -16.83 2.27 19.91
N SER A 155 -17.76 3.22 20.05
CA SER A 155 -18.57 3.78 18.94
C SER A 155 -17.75 4.51 17.86
N SER A 156 -16.46 4.74 18.12
CA SER A 156 -15.48 5.37 17.24
C SER A 156 -14.81 4.45 16.22
N ASP A 157 -14.89 3.14 16.41
CA ASP A 157 -14.05 2.17 15.71
C ASP A 157 -14.84 1.49 14.59
N VAL A 158 -14.38 1.58 13.35
CA VAL A 158 -15.01 0.91 12.21
C VAL A 158 -14.13 -0.23 11.75
N TYR A 159 -14.70 -1.41 11.65
CA TYR A 159 -14.00 -2.60 11.18
C TYR A 159 -14.24 -2.80 9.69
N TYR A 160 -13.18 -3.16 8.97
CA TYR A 160 -13.27 -3.55 7.58
C TYR A 160 -12.39 -4.78 7.32
N TRP A 161 -12.70 -5.50 6.27
CA TRP A 161 -11.81 -6.50 5.68
C TRP A 161 -10.86 -5.82 4.70
N GLY A 162 -9.58 -6.12 4.76
CA GLY A 162 -8.63 -5.49 3.83
C GLY A 162 -7.18 -5.82 4.10
N TYR A 163 -6.36 -4.83 3.73
CA TYR A 163 -4.91 -4.80 3.85
C TYR A 163 -4.46 -3.41 4.30
N GLY A 164 -3.19 -3.28 4.67
CA GLY A 164 -2.47 -2.01 4.72
C GLY A 164 -1.24 -2.10 3.82
N SER A 165 -0.86 -0.96 3.25
CA SER A 165 0.33 -0.83 2.42
C SER A 165 1.21 0.25 3.01
N GLY A 166 2.43 -0.13 3.41
CA GLY A 166 3.48 0.79 3.80
C GLY A 166 4.40 1.06 2.63
N VAL A 167 4.77 2.32 2.43
CA VAL A 167 5.69 2.73 1.36
C VAL A 167 6.75 3.67 1.94
N VAL A 168 8.00 3.47 1.54
CA VAL A 168 9.09 4.41 1.80
C VAL A 168 9.46 5.13 0.52
N VAL A 169 9.52 6.45 0.59
CA VAL A 169 9.80 7.34 -0.54
C VAL A 169 10.97 8.25 -0.20
N THR A 170 11.83 8.53 -1.17
CA THR A 170 12.79 9.64 -1.10
C THR A 170 12.39 10.74 -2.06
N LYS A 171 12.50 11.99 -1.60
CA LYS A 171 12.23 13.17 -2.41
C LYS A 171 13.54 13.78 -2.85
N VAL A 172 13.69 13.94 -4.16
CA VAL A 172 14.79 14.65 -4.77
C VAL A 172 14.27 15.98 -5.30
N PRO A 173 14.75 17.13 -4.76
CA PRO A 173 14.38 18.44 -5.29
C PRO A 173 14.61 18.50 -6.81
N GLU A 174 13.67 19.08 -7.54
CA GLU A 174 13.73 19.27 -9.02
C GLU A 174 13.59 17.99 -9.88
N TRP A 175 13.74 16.79 -9.31
CA TRP A 175 13.65 15.53 -10.06
C TRP A 175 12.39 14.72 -9.78
N GLY A 176 11.92 14.71 -8.53
CA GLY A 176 10.67 14.02 -8.15
C GLY A 176 10.76 13.21 -6.87
N GLU A 177 9.81 12.29 -6.73
CA GLU A 177 9.65 11.42 -5.58
C GLU A 177 9.73 9.96 -6.03
N PHE A 178 10.58 9.19 -5.36
CA PHE A 178 10.93 7.84 -5.78
C PHE A 178 10.68 6.85 -4.67
N VAL A 179 9.95 5.78 -4.99
CA VAL A 179 9.71 4.67 -4.06
C VAL A 179 10.99 3.87 -3.85
N LEU A 180 11.36 3.67 -2.59
CA LEU A 180 12.52 2.88 -2.18
C LEU A 180 12.10 1.53 -1.60
N ALA A 181 10.95 1.44 -0.96
CA ALA A 181 10.43 0.18 -0.43
C ALA A 181 8.92 0.18 -0.37
N GLU A 182 8.34 -1.01 -0.47
CA GLU A 182 6.92 -1.25 -0.33
C GLU A 182 6.71 -2.54 0.46
N LEU A 183 5.64 -2.56 1.25
CA LEU A 183 5.18 -3.75 1.94
C LEU A 183 3.67 -3.67 2.11
N THR A 184 2.97 -4.68 1.58
CA THR A 184 1.54 -4.89 1.86
C THR A 184 1.38 -5.97 2.92
N GLN A 185 0.60 -5.69 3.96
CA GLN A 185 0.23 -6.67 4.98
C GLN A 185 -1.30 -6.74 5.14
N THR A 186 -1.76 -7.81 5.76
CA THR A 186 -3.18 -7.96 6.10
C THR A 186 -3.59 -6.94 7.17
N PHE A 187 -4.86 -6.55 7.17
CA PHE A 187 -5.33 -5.40 7.95
C PHE A 187 -5.36 -5.61 9.48
N ASP A 188 -5.09 -6.84 9.95
CA ASP A 188 -4.88 -7.14 11.37
C ASP A 188 -3.50 -6.69 11.89
N LYS A 189 -2.59 -6.26 11.00
CA LYS A 189 -1.25 -5.78 11.36
C LYS A 189 -1.26 -4.30 11.72
N ASN A 190 -0.50 -3.97 12.76
CA ASN A 190 -0.31 -2.59 13.22
C ASN A 190 0.78 -1.90 12.38
N ASP A 191 0.67 -0.58 12.20
CA ASP A 191 1.60 0.25 11.42
C ASP A 191 3.06 0.09 11.88
N VAL A 192 3.32 -0.08 13.18
CA VAL A 192 4.69 -0.32 13.70
C VAL A 192 5.35 -1.55 13.06
N THR A 193 4.57 -2.55 12.64
CA THR A 193 5.10 -3.79 12.07
C THR A 193 5.70 -3.63 10.67
N TYR A 194 5.40 -2.53 9.98
CA TYR A 194 5.96 -2.24 8.66
C TYR A 194 7.41 -1.75 8.75
N PHE A 195 7.76 -1.06 9.84
CA PHE A 195 9.01 -0.30 9.97
C PHE A 195 10.27 -1.11 9.65
N PHE A 196 10.54 -2.17 10.43
CA PHE A 196 11.81 -2.91 10.31
C PHE A 196 11.97 -3.57 8.93
N SER A 197 10.88 -4.11 8.40
CA SER A 197 10.88 -4.75 7.08
C SER A 197 11.14 -3.75 5.96
N LEU A 198 10.49 -2.57 6.02
CA LEU A 198 10.71 -1.50 5.05
C LEU A 198 12.12 -0.92 5.14
N MET A 199 12.61 -0.66 6.35
CA MET A 199 13.97 -0.14 6.55
C MET A 199 15.05 -1.13 6.09
N ALA A 200 14.86 -2.44 6.31
CA ALA A 200 15.76 -3.47 5.79
C ALA A 200 15.79 -3.48 4.25
N GLN A 201 14.63 -3.33 3.60
CA GLN A 201 14.58 -3.20 2.13
C GLN A 201 15.31 -1.95 1.63
N VAL A 202 15.12 -0.81 2.31
CA VAL A 202 15.78 0.47 1.97
C VAL A 202 17.29 0.34 2.10
N GLU A 203 17.78 -0.16 3.23
CA GLU A 203 19.22 -0.35 3.47
C GLU A 203 19.84 -1.30 2.44
N ARG A 204 19.15 -2.40 2.10
CA ARG A 204 19.59 -3.32 1.04
C ARG A 204 19.70 -2.63 -0.33
N ARG A 205 18.75 -1.76 -0.70
CA ARG A 205 18.72 -1.09 -2.01
C ARG A 205 19.71 0.07 -2.10
N LEU A 206 19.86 0.84 -1.03
CA LEU A 206 20.74 2.00 -0.99
C LEU A 206 22.19 1.62 -0.64
N GLY A 207 22.39 0.53 0.09
CA GLY A 207 23.68 0.13 0.65
C GLY A 207 24.08 0.94 1.89
N PHE A 208 23.18 1.75 2.44
CA PHE A 208 23.37 2.53 3.65
C PHE A 208 22.02 2.80 4.34
N LYS A 209 22.06 3.16 5.62
CA LYS A 209 20.89 3.60 6.38
C LYS A 209 20.65 5.09 6.18
N PRO A 210 19.47 5.53 5.72
CA PRO A 210 19.16 6.95 5.56
C PRO A 210 19.34 7.72 6.87
N PRO A 211 20.09 8.84 6.88
CA PRO A 211 20.31 9.66 8.07
C PRO A 211 19.08 10.49 8.48
N PHE A 212 18.17 10.80 7.55
CA PHE A 212 17.01 11.65 7.83
C PHE A 212 15.71 10.92 7.50
N CYS A 213 14.78 10.94 8.45
CA CYS A 213 13.45 10.34 8.30
C CYS A 213 12.36 11.31 8.74
N ALA A 214 11.23 11.29 8.02
CA ALA A 214 10.01 11.98 8.38
C ALA A 214 8.85 10.98 8.32
N PHE A 215 8.45 10.47 9.48
CA PHE A 215 7.41 9.44 9.64
C PHE A 215 6.25 10.00 10.47
N ASP A 216 5.10 9.34 10.40
CA ASP A 216 3.99 9.68 11.28
C ASP A 216 4.25 9.22 12.74
N ALA A 217 3.41 9.71 13.66
CA ALA A 217 3.53 9.40 15.08
C ALA A 217 3.32 7.91 15.41
N ALA A 218 2.75 7.10 14.50
CA ALA A 218 2.63 5.67 14.72
C ALA A 218 4.00 4.98 14.76
N PHE A 219 5.05 5.60 14.19
CA PHE A 219 6.42 5.10 14.19
C PHE A 219 7.30 5.64 15.32
N ASP A 220 6.81 6.58 16.15
CA ASP A 220 7.56 7.11 17.30
C ASP A 220 8.16 6.02 18.22
N PRO A 221 7.46 4.88 18.52
CA PRO A 221 8.01 3.85 19.39
C PRO A 221 9.29 3.16 18.87
N VAL A 222 9.54 3.22 17.55
CA VAL A 222 10.66 2.53 16.89
C VAL A 222 11.73 3.48 16.37
N LEU A 223 11.47 4.79 16.36
CA LEU A 223 12.43 5.83 15.97
C LEU A 223 13.47 6.15 17.06
N CYS A 224 13.26 5.70 18.30
CA CYS A 224 14.13 5.97 19.44
C CYS A 224 15.32 5.00 19.62
N PHE A 225 15.65 4.16 18.62
CA PHE A 225 16.71 3.15 18.71
C PHE A 225 17.72 3.24 17.57
#